data_AF-A0A0D0A4I8-F1
#
_entry.id   AF-A0A0D0A4I8-F1
#
_cell.length_a   1.000
_cell.length_b   1.000
_cell.length_c   1.000
_cell.angle_alpha   90.00
_cell.angle_beta   90.00
_cell.angle_gamma   90.00
#
_symmetry.space_group_name_H-M   'P 1'
#
loop_
_entity.id
_entity.type
_entity.pdbx_description
1 polymer ?
#
loop_
_entity_poly.entity_id
_entity_poly.type
_entity_poly.pdbx_seq_one_letter_code
_entity_poly.pdbx_strand_id
1 'polypeptide(L)' 'MLASQNLHPPLSYFENHSSSLLNPSIIDVYILSEQAAGRYSSGFSPADLKLLIGPFHTSPLGLVPKPHSNKFRIV' A
#
# COMPACT_ATOMS: atom_id res chain seq x y z
N MET A 1 22.69 -33.31 10.62
CA MET A 1 22.24 -32.60 9.41
C MET A 1 21.32 -31.47 9.85
N LEU A 2 21.81 -30.23 9.84
CA LEU A 2 21.04 -29.06 10.23
C LEU A 2 20.09 -28.69 9.08
N ALA A 3 18.79 -28.65 9.36
CA ALA A 3 17.79 -28.20 8.41
C ALA A 3 18.10 -26.76 8.00
N SER A 4 18.30 -26.53 6.70
CA SER A 4 18.39 -25.19 6.13
C SER A 4 17.07 -24.48 6.40
N GLN A 5 17.09 -23.54 7.35
CA GLN A 5 16.01 -22.59 7.50
C GLN A 5 16.03 -21.71 6.25
N ASN A 6 15.04 -21.88 5.38
CA ASN A 6 14.76 -20.95 4.29
C ASN A 6 14.46 -19.59 4.92
N LEU A 7 15.51 -18.77 5.11
CA LEU A 7 15.40 -17.36 5.46
C LEU A 7 14.82 -16.65 4.24
N HIS A 8 13.51 -16.76 4.05
CA HIS A 8 12.80 -15.81 3.23
C HIS A 8 13.03 -14.45 3.89
N PRO A 9 13.65 -13.46 3.21
CA PRO A 9 13.77 -12.14 3.79
C PRO A 9 12.36 -11.71 4.22
N PRO A 10 12.16 -11.17 5.44
CA PRO A 10 10.84 -10.71 5.85
C PRO A 10 10.32 -9.79 4.76
N LEU A 11 9.09 -10.04 4.29
CA LEU A 11 8.50 -9.27 3.21
C LEU A 11 8.58 -7.79 3.62
N SER A 12 9.31 -7.00 2.83
CA SER A 12 9.45 -5.55 3.03
C SER A 12 8.12 -4.81 2.81
N TYR A 13 7.10 -5.54 2.34
CA TYR A 13 5.79 -5.06 1.99
C TYR A 13 4.73 -6.03 2.52
N PHE A 14 3.71 -5.47 3.14
CA PHE A 14 2.52 -6.22 3.55
C PHE A 14 1.46 -6.17 2.46
N GLU A 15 0.69 -7.24 2.30
CA GLU A 15 -0.49 -7.21 1.42
C GLU A 15 -1.54 -6.24 1.95
N ASN A 16 -2.24 -5.57 1.03
CA ASN A 16 -3.37 -4.71 1.38
C ASN A 16 -4.50 -5.54 2.00
N HIS A 17 -5.30 -4.92 2.86
CA HIS A 17 -6.46 -5.57 3.43
C HIS A 17 -7.46 -5.94 2.32
N SER A 18 -8.15 -7.08 2.43
CA SER A 18 -9.07 -7.58 1.38
C SER A 18 -10.19 -6.59 1.03
N SER A 19 -10.55 -5.68 1.95
CA SER A 19 -11.52 -4.61 1.68
C SER A 19 -11.06 -3.64 0.57
N SER A 20 -9.77 -3.55 0.27
CA SER A 20 -9.26 -2.80 -0.88
C SER A 20 -9.83 -3.30 -2.23
N LEU A 21 -10.25 -4.56 -2.30
CA LEU A 21 -10.86 -5.16 -3.49
C LEU A 21 -12.33 -4.78 -3.68
N LEU A 22 -12.98 -4.16 -2.69
CA LEU A 22 -14.40 -3.80 -2.77
C LEU A 22 -14.66 -2.74 -3.85
N ASN A 23 -13.74 -1.78 -4.00
CA ASN A 23 -13.81 -0.78 -5.06
C ASN A 23 -12.40 -0.23 -5.38
N PRO A 24 -11.60 -0.96 -6.16
CA PRO A 24 -10.22 -0.59 -6.46
C PRO A 24 -10.11 0.80 -7.12
N SER A 25 -11.08 1.17 -7.96
CA SER A 25 -11.09 2.45 -8.66
C SER A 25 -11.07 3.66 -7.73
N ILE A 26 -11.64 3.55 -6.52
CA ILE A 26 -11.60 4.62 -5.52
C ILE A 26 -10.18 4.85 -5.00
N ILE A 27 -9.39 3.78 -4.89
CA ILE A 27 -7.99 3.86 -4.44
C ILE A 27 -7.18 4.65 -5.47
N ASP A 28 -7.34 4.31 -6.76
CA ASP A 28 -6.65 5.02 -7.84
C ASP A 28 -7.01 6.51 -7.88
N VAL A 29 -8.31 6.82 -7.83
CA VAL A 29 -8.80 8.21 -7.82
C VAL A 29 -8.26 8.98 -6.62
N TYR A 30 -8.24 8.36 -5.44
CA TYR A 30 -7.69 9.00 -4.24
C TYR A 30 -6.19 9.27 -4.36
N ILE A 31 -5.40 8.27 -4.78
CA ILE A 31 -3.95 8.43 -4.97
C ILE A 31 -3.67 9.56 -5.95
N LEU A 32 -4.34 9.59 -7.09
CA LEU A 32 -4.20 10.67 -8.08
C LEU A 32 -4.56 12.03 -7.50
N SER A 33 -5.62 12.12 -6.70
CA SER A 33 -6.02 13.37 -6.06
C SER A 33 -4.98 13.88 -5.03
N GLU A 34 -4.36 12.97 -4.28
CA GLU A 34 -3.34 13.31 -3.29
C GLU A 34 -2.00 13.68 -3.95
N GLN A 35 -1.68 13.06 -5.09
CA GLN A 35 -0.54 13.44 -5.94
C GLN A 35 -0.77 14.82 -6.58
N ALA A 36 -1.96 15.07 -7.14
CA ALA A 36 -2.31 16.36 -7.70
C ALA A 36 -2.29 17.48 -6.64
N ALA A 37 -2.61 17.16 -5.38
CA ALA A 37 -2.50 18.06 -4.24
C ALA A 37 -1.06 18.22 -3.71
N GLY A 38 -0.08 17.49 -4.25
CA GLY A 38 1.31 17.52 -3.81
C GLY A 38 1.54 16.89 -2.42
N ARG A 39 0.58 16.13 -1.89
CA ARG A 39 0.69 15.47 -0.57
C ARG A 39 1.47 14.18 -0.64
N TYR A 40 1.37 13.47 -1.75
CA TYR A 40 2.16 12.27 -2.03
C TYR A 40 2.99 12.43 -3.29
N SER A 41 4.16 11.79 -3.28
CA SER A 41 5.00 11.60 -4.46
C SER A 41 4.37 10.59 -5.43
N SER A 42 5.05 10.33 -6.54
CA SER A 42 4.70 9.23 -7.45
C SER A 42 4.89 7.85 -6.81
N GLY A 43 4.37 6.81 -7.46
CA GLY A 43 4.75 5.43 -7.14
C GLY A 43 6.23 5.18 -7.47
N PHE A 44 6.88 4.37 -6.65
CA PHE A 44 8.24 3.87 -6.88
C PHE A 44 8.20 2.35 -6.93
N SER A 45 9.11 1.73 -7.68
CA SER A 45 9.37 0.32 -7.47
C SER A 45 10.00 0.13 -6.08
N PRO A 46 9.76 -1.01 -5.39
CA PRO A 46 10.37 -1.27 -4.10
C PRO A 46 11.91 -1.19 -4.13
N ALA A 47 12.53 -1.58 -5.25
CA ALA A 47 13.98 -1.51 -5.42
C ALA A 47 14.47 -0.05 -5.49
N ASP A 48 13.81 0.78 -6.31
CA ASP A 48 14.19 2.18 -6.49
C ASP A 48 14.01 2.96 -5.18
N LEU A 49 12.89 2.72 -4.47
CA LEU A 49 12.64 3.39 -3.20
C LEU A 49 13.70 3.00 -2.16
N LYS A 50 14.04 1.71 -2.06
CA LYS A 50 15.07 1.24 -1.11
C LYS A 50 16.44 1.86 -1.42
N LEU A 51 16.78 2.01 -2.70
CA LEU A 51 18.01 2.66 -3.12
C LEU A 51 18.02 4.14 -2.74
N LEU A 52 16.87 4.82 -2.84
CA LEU A 52 16.73 6.25 -2.59
C LEU A 52 16.73 6.60 -1.09
N ILE A 53 15.97 5.87 -0.27
CA ILE A 53 15.73 6.23 1.15
C ILE A 53 16.24 5.20 2.15
N GLY A 54 16.80 4.09 1.69
CA GLY A 54 17.19 2.96 2.54
C GLY A 54 16.01 2.04 2.87
N PRO A 55 16.14 1.19 3.91
CA PRO A 55 15.06 0.31 4.36
C PRO A 55 13.77 1.08 4.65
N PHE A 56 12.66 0.58 4.14
CA PHE A 56 11.34 1.17 4.36
C PHE A 56 10.32 0.08 4.69
N HIS A 57 9.17 0.53 5.19
CA HIS A 57 8.01 -0.32 5.45
C HIS A 57 6.81 0.26 4.71
N THR A 58 5.90 -0.61 4.30
CA THR A 58 4.58 -0.22 3.80
C THR A 58 3.52 -0.51 4.85
N SER A 59 2.47 0.30 4.90
CA SER A 59 1.26 0.00 5.66
C SER A 59 0.19 -0.53 4.70
N PRO A 60 -0.47 -1.65 5.02
CA PRO A 60 -1.61 -2.14 4.24
C PRO A 60 -2.69 -1.06 4.10
N LEU A 61 -3.20 -0.88 2.88
CA LEU A 61 -4.38 -0.06 2.63
C LEU A 61 -5.66 -0.88 2.77
N GLY A 62 -6.72 -0.24 3.25
CA GLY A 62 -8.06 -0.79 3.28
C GLY A 62 -9.11 0.23 2.86
N LEU A 63 -10.30 -0.26 2.51
CA LEU A 63 -11.48 0.56 2.32
C LEU A 63 -12.50 0.33 3.44
N VAL A 64 -13.12 1.41 3.88
CA VAL A 64 -14.24 1.42 4.83
C VAL A 64 -15.40 2.20 4.22
N PRO A 65 -16.60 1.60 4.05
CA PRO A 65 -17.80 2.33 3.63
C PRO A 65 -18.16 3.42 4.63
N LYS A 66 -18.51 4.62 4.16
CA LYS A 66 -19.04 5.67 5.03
C LYS A 66 -20.50 5.37 5.36
N PRO A 67 -20.92 5.42 6.64
CA PRO A 67 -22.32 5.25 7.00
C PRO A 67 -23.23 6.22 6.22
N HIS A 68 -24.38 5.73 5.76
CA HIS A 68 -25.39 6.51 5.05
C HIS A 68 -24.89 7.20 3.76
N SER A 69 -23.85 6.66 3.12
CA SER A 69 -23.28 7.22 1.90
C SER A 69 -22.80 6.12 0.96
N ASN A 70 -22.77 6.42 -0.34
CA ASN A 70 -22.13 5.56 -1.35
C ASN A 70 -20.62 5.84 -1.47
N LYS A 71 -20.04 6.53 -0.48
CA LYS A 71 -18.62 6.92 -0.45
C LYS A 71 -17.84 5.95 0.42
N PHE A 72 -16.58 5.74 0.05
CA PHE A 72 -15.62 4.99 0.85
C PHE A 72 -14.58 5.93 1.46
N ARG A 73 -13.94 5.47 2.54
CA ARG A 73 -12.77 6.07 3.15
C ARG A 73 -11.62 5.07 3.02
N ILE A 74 -10.46 5.56 2.59
CA ILE A 74 -9.21 4.80 2.63
C ILE A 74 -8.63 4.91 4.05
N VAL A 75 -8.16 3.78 4.56
CA VAL A 75 -7.54 3.62 5.87
C VAL A 75 -6.20 2.89 5.75
#